data_AF-A0A969EAJ1-F1
#
_entry.id   AF-A0A969EAJ1-F1
#
_cell.length_a   1.000
_cell.length_b   1.000
_cell.length_c   1.000
_cell.angle_alpha   90.00
_cell.angle_beta   90.00
_cell.angle_gamma   90.00
#
_symmetry.space_group_name_H-M   'P 1'
#
loop_
_entity.id
_entity.type
_entity.pdbx_description
1 polymer ?
#
loop_
_entity_poly.entity_id
_entity_poly.type
_entity_poly.pdbx_seq_one_letter_code
_entity_poly.pdbx_strand_id
1 'polypeptide(L)'
;MTGKNWSVGLPTTTVATLASLVGLMTLGCTLSPTSQEQPPTQTKNKGFPEVSEGAKGATNNTTPQGASTPVDTTPQNSSSHSIAEGFYALGGTDQGLEVAGKQYRYFDELGTKPWMPISDLKHVKKGILLDGGETYWCLSTLTLKNEAAICSAEGWKRHQDIQAQDNPKTEAKPSQVSENELVLAGIALGDPESKVLSKLGSPDRVVDGNPSDDQLEYPDLTLWVSEERRVTNMRSTSDQHCTPAGVCPGMQFSRVREIYGSPLVADRENGRFMEYGVSQSSCWLQIALDDQIVKSVGVACQP
;
A
#
# COMPACT_ATOMS: atom_id res chain seq x y z
N MET A 1 70.67 -11.99 32.92
CA MET A 1 69.97 -13.02 33.71
C MET A 1 68.59 -12.44 34.02
N THR A 2 67.50 -12.79 33.34
CA THR A 2 66.87 -14.11 33.23
C THR A 2 66.01 -14.15 31.95
N GLY A 3 66.07 -15.26 31.23
CA GLY A 3 65.30 -15.49 30.00
C GLY A 3 63.86 -15.95 30.28
N LYS A 4 62.95 -15.63 29.35
CA LYS A 4 61.62 -16.22 29.27
C LYS A 4 61.53 -17.02 27.96
N ASN A 5 61.40 -18.33 28.11
CA ASN A 5 61.20 -19.29 27.03
C ASN A 5 59.81 -19.14 26.41
N TRP A 6 59.78 -19.24 25.09
CA TRP A 6 58.58 -19.42 24.28
C TRP A 6 58.32 -20.93 24.15
N SER A 7 57.13 -21.39 24.50
CA SER A 7 56.64 -22.73 24.13
C SER A 7 55.49 -22.54 23.15
N VAL A 8 55.75 -22.92 21.90
CA VAL A 8 54.77 -22.96 20.82
C VAL A 8 54.17 -24.37 20.81
N GLY A 9 52.89 -24.50 21.16
CA GLY A 9 52.15 -25.76 21.04
C GLY A 9 51.49 -25.83 19.66
N LEU A 10 51.88 -26.80 18.85
CA LEU A 10 51.22 -27.14 17.59
C LEU A 10 49.94 -27.95 17.88
N PRO A 11 48.80 -27.65 17.25
CA PRO A 11 47.65 -28.54 17.30
C PRO A 11 47.83 -29.73 16.33
N THR A 12 47.72 -30.94 16.89
CA THR A 12 47.52 -32.19 16.16
C THR A 12 46.19 -32.18 15.41
N THR A 13 46.23 -32.18 14.08
CA THR A 13 45.08 -32.44 13.22
C THR A 13 44.86 -33.94 13.06
N THR A 14 43.74 -34.43 13.59
CA THR A 14 43.27 -35.79 13.34
C THR A 14 42.57 -35.83 11.98
N VAL A 15 43.17 -36.53 11.01
CA VAL A 15 42.57 -36.80 9.69
C VAL A 15 41.64 -38.00 9.83
N ALA A 16 40.34 -37.78 9.70
CA ALA A 16 39.37 -38.87 9.55
C ALA A 16 39.11 -39.12 8.06
N THR A 17 39.73 -40.18 7.54
CA THR A 17 39.39 -40.79 6.25
C THR A 17 38.06 -41.53 6.39
N LEU A 18 37.01 -41.08 5.68
CA LEU A 18 35.80 -41.86 5.47
C LEU A 18 35.73 -42.28 4.01
N ALA A 19 35.73 -43.60 3.83
CA ALA A 19 35.77 -44.29 2.57
C ALA A 19 34.42 -44.24 1.84
N SER A 20 34.54 -44.16 0.52
CA SER A 20 33.60 -44.47 -0.55
C SER A 20 32.39 -45.35 -0.19
N LEU A 21 31.21 -44.94 -0.67
CA LEU A 21 30.27 -45.91 -1.25
C LEU A 21 29.84 -45.46 -2.65
N VAL A 22 30.21 -46.28 -3.61
CA VAL A 22 29.83 -46.24 -5.02
C VAL A 22 28.39 -46.75 -5.12
N GLY A 23 27.49 -45.91 -5.64
CA GLY A 23 26.14 -46.30 -6.07
C GLY A 23 26.02 -46.10 -7.58
N LEU A 24 26.22 -47.19 -8.32
CA LEU A 24 26.05 -47.32 -9.77
C LEU A 24 24.59 -47.68 -10.09
N MET A 25 24.18 -47.43 -11.34
CA MET A 25 22.91 -47.83 -12.02
C MET A 25 21.78 -46.79 -11.86
N THR A 26 21.11 -46.29 -12.90
CA THR A 26 20.70 -46.91 -14.17
C THR A 26 20.58 -45.88 -15.31
N LEU A 27 21.02 -46.29 -16.50
CA LEU A 27 20.65 -45.70 -17.80
C LEU A 27 19.21 -46.06 -18.14
N GLY A 28 18.38 -45.06 -18.44
CA GLY A 28 17.07 -45.22 -19.05
C GLY A 28 16.91 -44.28 -20.23
N CYS A 29 17.26 -44.77 -21.42
CA CYS A 29 16.90 -44.14 -22.69
C CYS A 29 15.41 -44.34 -22.95
N THR A 30 14.67 -43.26 -23.22
CA THR A 30 13.52 -43.30 -24.10
C THR A 30 13.60 -42.17 -25.12
N LEU A 31 13.78 -42.58 -26.37
CA LEU A 31 13.68 -41.78 -27.57
C LEU A 31 12.23 -41.31 -27.77
N SER A 32 12.11 -40.12 -28.37
CA SER A 32 10.91 -39.37 -28.73
C SER A 32 9.90 -40.14 -29.60
N PRO A 33 8.70 -39.58 -29.81
CA PRO A 33 8.52 -38.92 -31.10
C PRO A 33 7.77 -37.59 -31.06
N THR A 34 8.15 -36.78 -32.04
CA THR A 34 7.55 -35.57 -32.61
C THR A 34 6.04 -35.67 -32.83
N SER A 35 5.26 -34.62 -32.51
CA SER A 35 4.03 -34.31 -33.25
C SER A 35 3.56 -32.86 -33.09
N GLN A 36 3.82 -32.09 -34.15
CA GLN A 36 2.99 -31.07 -34.81
C GLN A 36 2.31 -29.91 -34.05
N GLU A 37 2.70 -28.71 -34.49
CA GLU A 37 1.90 -27.48 -34.58
C GLU A 37 0.49 -27.68 -35.16
N GLN A 38 -0.49 -26.99 -34.57
CA GLN A 38 -1.65 -26.45 -35.30
C GLN A 38 -2.18 -25.19 -34.59
N PRO A 39 -2.33 -24.04 -35.27
CA PRO A 39 -3.02 -22.86 -34.74
C PRO A 39 -4.45 -22.73 -35.35
N PRO A 40 -5.19 -21.66 -35.02
CA PRO A 40 -6.33 -21.63 -34.10
C PRO A 40 -7.70 -21.78 -34.79
N THR A 41 -8.68 -22.37 -34.10
CA THR A 41 -10.07 -22.39 -34.55
C THR A 41 -10.78 -21.10 -34.14
N GLN A 42 -11.10 -20.27 -35.13
CA GLN A 42 -12.09 -19.21 -35.05
C GLN A 42 -13.49 -19.82 -34.86
N THR A 43 -14.23 -19.38 -33.85
CA THR A 43 -15.69 -19.57 -33.80
C THR A 43 -16.38 -18.23 -34.05
N LYS A 44 -17.13 -18.24 -35.13
CA LYS A 44 -17.91 -17.17 -35.74
C LYS A 44 -19.36 -17.23 -35.26
N ASN A 45 -19.89 -16.07 -34.85
CA ASN A 45 -21.28 -15.60 -34.88
C ASN A 45 -22.43 -16.43 -34.29
N LYS A 46 -23.22 -15.76 -33.42
CA LYS A 46 -24.71 -15.63 -33.38
C LYS A 46 -25.06 -15.24 -31.94
N GLY A 47 -25.88 -14.26 -31.60
CA GLY A 47 -26.80 -13.36 -32.30
C GLY A 47 -27.63 -12.68 -31.19
N PHE A 48 -27.99 -11.42 -31.40
CA PHE A 48 -29.03 -10.69 -30.64
C PHE A 48 -30.39 -11.41 -30.73
N PRO A 49 -31.29 -11.25 -29.74
CA PRO A 49 -32.23 -10.11 -29.72
C PRO A 49 -32.34 -9.49 -28.31
N GLU A 50 -32.35 -8.17 -28.11
CA GLU A 50 -33.41 -7.19 -28.40
C GLU A 50 -34.82 -7.67 -28.00
N VAL A 51 -35.26 -7.28 -26.80
CA VAL A 51 -36.67 -7.31 -26.40
C VAL A 51 -37.02 -5.93 -25.80
N SER A 52 -37.53 -5.09 -26.71
CA SER A 52 -38.69 -4.22 -26.62
C SER A 52 -39.19 -3.69 -25.26
N GLU A 53 -39.34 -2.36 -25.28
CA GLU A 53 -40.32 -1.53 -24.56
C GLU A 53 -41.73 -2.13 -24.45
N GLY A 54 -42.44 -1.76 -23.38
CA GLY A 54 -43.90 -1.90 -23.35
C GLY A 54 -44.60 -1.41 -22.08
N ALA A 55 -45.22 -0.22 -22.19
CA ALA A 55 -46.50 0.21 -21.59
C ALA A 55 -46.60 0.39 -20.05
N LYS A 56 -46.89 1.61 -19.55
CA LYS A 56 -48.21 2.28 -19.43
C LYS A 56 -49.24 1.53 -18.55
N GLY A 57 -49.56 2.13 -17.40
CA GLY A 57 -50.76 1.87 -16.59
C GLY A 57 -50.60 2.52 -15.22
N ALA A 58 -51.11 3.74 -15.00
CA ALA A 58 -52.46 4.03 -14.52
C ALA A 58 -52.47 4.38 -13.02
N THR A 59 -52.72 5.67 -12.78
CA THR A 59 -53.41 6.30 -11.65
C THR A 59 -54.16 5.38 -10.69
N ASN A 60 -54.02 5.65 -9.38
CA ASN A 60 -55.17 5.86 -8.50
C ASN A 60 -54.80 6.63 -7.22
N ASN A 61 -55.61 7.65 -6.94
CA ASN A 61 -55.71 8.41 -5.69
C ASN A 61 -56.00 7.48 -4.50
N THR A 62 -55.62 7.90 -3.28
CA THR A 62 -56.56 8.14 -2.16
C THR A 62 -55.79 8.54 -0.89
N THR A 63 -56.03 9.77 -0.48
CA THR A 63 -55.74 10.38 0.83
C THR A 63 -56.50 9.68 1.96
N PRO A 64 -55.93 9.58 3.16
CA PRO A 64 -56.65 10.13 4.32
C PRO A 64 -55.80 11.10 5.15
N GLN A 65 -56.45 12.20 5.52
CA GLN A 65 -56.01 13.17 6.51
C GLN A 65 -55.82 12.52 7.88
N GLY A 66 -54.63 12.69 8.45
CA GLY A 66 -54.34 12.45 9.87
C GLY A 66 -53.70 13.70 10.45
N ALA A 67 -54.50 14.50 11.14
CA ALA A 67 -54.07 15.67 11.87
C ALA A 67 -53.14 15.29 13.03
N SER A 68 -51.96 15.88 13.10
CA SER A 68 -51.19 15.99 14.35
C SER A 68 -50.33 17.27 14.33
N THR A 69 -50.74 18.18 15.21
CA THR A 69 -49.98 19.20 15.96
C THR A 69 -48.66 19.75 15.39
N PRO A 70 -48.57 21.07 15.16
CA PRO A 70 -47.30 21.74 14.89
C PRO A 70 -46.50 21.84 16.19
N VAL A 71 -45.47 20.99 16.34
CA VAL A 71 -44.39 21.26 17.29
C VAL A 71 -43.51 22.31 16.63
N ASP A 72 -43.63 23.54 17.14
CA ASP A 72 -42.77 24.66 16.86
C ASP A 72 -41.34 24.34 17.33
N THR A 73 -40.65 23.57 16.50
CA THR A 73 -39.20 23.40 16.60
C THR A 73 -38.63 24.54 15.79
N THR A 74 -38.38 25.66 16.46
CA THR A 74 -37.58 26.76 15.92
C THR A 74 -36.35 26.15 15.24
N PRO A 75 -36.16 26.29 13.92
CA PRO A 75 -34.94 25.88 13.27
C PRO A 75 -33.85 26.69 13.93
N GLN A 76 -33.05 26.04 14.75
CA GLN A 76 -31.84 26.60 15.29
C GLN A 76 -31.05 27.04 14.06
N ASN A 77 -31.04 28.36 13.86
CA ASN A 77 -30.46 29.07 12.74
C ASN A 77 -28.96 28.79 12.79
N SER A 78 -28.62 27.59 12.32
CA SER A 78 -27.27 27.17 11.99
C SER A 78 -26.93 28.15 10.91
N SER A 79 -26.20 29.20 11.28
CA SER A 79 -25.71 30.21 10.35
C SER A 79 -25.09 29.42 9.22
N SER A 80 -25.83 29.30 8.11
CA SER A 80 -25.43 28.46 7.00
C SER A 80 -24.28 29.24 6.41
N HIS A 81 -23.08 28.85 6.83
CA HIS A 81 -21.85 29.36 6.26
C HIS A 81 -21.85 28.83 4.84
N SER A 82 -22.49 29.61 3.97
CA SER A 82 -22.61 29.31 2.56
C SER A 82 -21.20 29.24 2.01
N ILE A 83 -20.92 28.11 1.38
CA ILE A 83 -19.69 27.94 0.62
C ILE A 83 -19.73 28.98 -0.50
N ALA A 84 -18.68 29.80 -0.59
CA ALA A 84 -18.58 30.80 -1.62
C ALA A 84 -18.45 30.11 -2.98
N GLU A 85 -19.15 30.62 -3.99
CA GLU A 85 -18.93 30.19 -5.36
C GLU A 85 -17.56 30.66 -5.87
N GLY A 86 -16.99 29.90 -6.80
CA GLY A 86 -15.73 30.23 -7.46
C GLY A 86 -14.75 29.07 -7.55
N PHE A 87 -13.53 29.41 -7.92
CA PHE A 87 -12.45 28.44 -8.12
C PHE A 87 -11.60 28.31 -6.86
N TYR A 88 -11.46 27.09 -6.39
CA TYR A 88 -10.60 26.69 -5.31
C TYR A 88 -9.42 25.87 -5.85
N ALA A 89 -8.28 25.96 -5.19
CA ALA A 89 -7.06 25.27 -5.60
C ALA A 89 -6.31 24.71 -4.38
N LEU A 90 -5.53 23.65 -4.63
CA LEU A 90 -4.61 23.08 -3.65
C LEU A 90 -3.34 23.91 -3.52
N GLY A 91 -2.91 24.53 -4.64
CA GLY A 91 -1.63 25.22 -4.73
C GLY A 91 -0.47 24.28 -5.03
N GLY A 92 0.46 24.74 -5.88
CA GLY A 92 1.60 23.93 -6.33
C GLY A 92 1.23 22.76 -7.25
N THR A 93 -0.04 22.65 -7.66
CA THR A 93 -0.55 21.65 -8.61
C THR A 93 -1.46 22.32 -9.63
N ASP A 94 -1.69 21.65 -10.76
CA ASP A 94 -2.67 22.06 -11.78
C ASP A 94 -4.08 21.52 -11.49
N GLN A 95 -4.36 21.17 -10.23
CA GLN A 95 -5.65 20.67 -9.77
C GLN A 95 -6.48 21.78 -9.14
N GLY A 96 -7.79 21.77 -9.43
CA GLY A 96 -8.72 22.72 -8.86
C GLY A 96 -10.13 22.17 -8.66
N LEU A 97 -10.90 22.92 -7.90
CA LEU A 97 -12.28 22.64 -7.54
C LEU A 97 -13.11 23.88 -7.87
N GLU A 98 -14.13 23.74 -8.71
CA GLU A 98 -15.07 24.82 -9.03
C GLU A 98 -16.37 24.61 -8.26
N VAL A 99 -16.83 25.63 -7.55
CA VAL A 99 -18.14 25.66 -6.88
C VAL A 99 -19.07 26.61 -7.62
N ALA A 100 -20.26 26.12 -7.97
CA ALA A 100 -21.33 26.91 -8.55
C ALA A 100 -22.70 26.42 -8.03
N GLY A 101 -23.48 27.34 -7.45
CA GLY A 101 -24.76 27.04 -6.84
C GLY A 101 -24.66 26.01 -5.70
N LYS A 102 -25.31 24.86 -5.89
CA LYS A 102 -25.33 23.75 -4.93
C LYS A 102 -24.49 22.56 -5.38
N GLN A 103 -23.56 22.79 -6.30
CA GLN A 103 -22.73 21.75 -6.87
C GLN A 103 -21.28 22.21 -6.96
N TYR A 104 -20.40 21.23 -7.08
CA TYR A 104 -18.98 21.46 -7.34
C TYR A 104 -18.44 20.44 -8.34
N ARG A 105 -17.28 20.69 -8.93
CA ARG A 105 -16.58 19.73 -9.77
C ARG A 105 -15.07 19.90 -9.65
N TYR A 106 -14.33 18.82 -9.85
CA TYR A 106 -12.88 18.88 -9.96
C TYR A 106 -12.45 19.16 -11.41
N PHE A 107 -11.26 19.71 -11.56
CA PHE A 107 -10.53 19.73 -12.82
C PHE A 107 -9.06 19.45 -12.55
N ASP A 108 -8.44 18.72 -13.47
CA ASP A 108 -7.04 18.35 -13.44
C ASP A 108 -6.48 18.35 -14.87
N GLU A 109 -5.25 17.87 -15.05
CA GLU A 109 -4.59 17.73 -16.36
C GLU A 109 -5.38 16.85 -17.35
N LEU A 110 -6.25 15.96 -16.85
CA LEU A 110 -7.11 15.10 -17.67
C LEU A 110 -8.46 15.77 -17.99
N GLY A 111 -8.64 17.03 -17.61
CA GLY A 111 -9.81 17.84 -17.90
C GLY A 111 -10.81 17.93 -16.74
N THR A 112 -12.04 18.30 -17.08
CA THR A 112 -13.08 18.59 -16.10
C THR A 112 -13.88 17.35 -15.72
N LYS A 113 -14.10 17.13 -14.42
CA LYS A 113 -14.91 16.03 -13.89
C LYS A 113 -16.41 16.39 -13.85
N PRO A 114 -17.33 15.41 -13.71
CA PRO A 114 -18.75 15.67 -13.52
C PRO A 114 -19.06 16.50 -12.27
N TRP A 115 -20.20 17.18 -12.28
CA TRP A 115 -20.72 17.93 -11.12
C TRP A 115 -21.20 16.97 -10.01
N MET A 116 -20.87 17.31 -8.77
CA MET A 116 -21.20 16.60 -7.54
C MET A 116 -21.95 17.51 -6.57
N PRO A 117 -22.75 16.96 -5.63
CA PRO A 117 -23.52 17.77 -4.69
C PRO A 117 -22.62 18.44 -3.65
N ILE A 118 -22.85 19.73 -3.38
CA ILE A 118 -22.03 20.50 -2.44
C ILE A 118 -22.06 19.97 -0.99
N SER A 119 -23.00 19.08 -0.66
CA SER A 119 -23.07 18.39 0.63
C SER A 119 -21.83 17.56 0.95
N ASP A 120 -21.06 17.18 -0.07
CA ASP A 120 -19.83 16.38 0.10
C ASP A 120 -18.65 17.24 0.55
N LEU A 121 -18.80 18.56 0.53
CA LEU A 121 -17.79 19.51 0.97
C LEU A 121 -18.10 20.00 2.38
N LYS A 122 -17.10 19.96 3.26
CA LYS A 122 -17.15 20.54 4.58
C LYS A 122 -16.57 21.95 4.55
N HIS A 123 -17.40 22.94 4.85
CA HIS A 123 -16.92 24.30 5.07
C HIS A 123 -16.06 24.36 6.35
N VAL A 124 -14.79 24.74 6.21
CA VAL A 124 -13.87 24.91 7.35
C VAL A 124 -13.94 26.36 7.84
N LYS A 125 -13.67 27.30 6.94
CA LYS A 125 -13.77 28.75 7.16
C LYS A 125 -13.92 29.46 5.83
N LYS A 126 -14.12 30.78 5.86
CA LYS A 126 -14.32 31.59 4.65
C LYS A 126 -13.21 31.30 3.62
N GLY A 127 -13.62 30.78 2.47
CA GLY A 127 -12.72 30.45 1.37
C GLY A 127 -11.87 29.20 1.58
N ILE A 128 -12.22 28.32 2.52
CA ILE A 128 -11.56 27.03 2.74
C ILE A 128 -12.58 25.92 2.89
N LEU A 129 -12.41 24.89 2.08
CA LEU A 129 -13.22 23.68 2.06
C LEU A 129 -12.35 22.47 2.34
N LEU A 130 -12.95 21.45 2.93
CA LEU A 130 -12.38 20.11 3.09
C LEU A 130 -13.27 19.16 2.29
N ASP A 131 -12.69 18.42 1.34
CA ASP A 131 -13.43 17.36 0.66
C ASP A 131 -13.47 16.07 1.50
N GLY A 132 -14.29 15.10 1.09
CA GLY A 132 -14.39 13.80 1.75
C GLY A 132 -13.09 12.97 1.77
N GLY A 133 -12.01 13.44 1.15
CA GLY A 133 -10.69 12.82 1.13
C GLY A 133 -9.64 13.56 1.97
N GLU A 134 -10.08 14.38 2.93
CA GLU A 134 -9.22 15.16 3.84
C GLU A 134 -8.34 16.22 3.13
N THR A 135 -8.69 16.60 1.90
CA THR A 135 -7.92 17.57 1.13
C THR A 135 -8.49 18.98 1.31
N TYR A 136 -7.62 19.94 1.67
CA TYR A 136 -7.99 21.34 1.84
C TYR A 136 -7.93 22.11 0.52
N TRP A 137 -9.04 22.77 0.19
CA TRP A 137 -9.20 23.58 -1.00
C TRP A 137 -9.37 25.05 -0.62
N CYS A 138 -8.56 25.94 -1.20
CA CYS A 138 -8.57 27.35 -0.86
C CYS A 138 -9.06 28.17 -2.03
N LEU A 139 -9.94 29.14 -1.77
CA LEU A 139 -10.49 30.02 -2.79
C LEU A 139 -9.36 30.80 -3.45
N SER A 140 -9.23 30.68 -4.77
CA SER A 140 -8.11 31.20 -5.55
C SER A 140 -8.06 32.74 -5.52
N THR A 141 -9.20 33.40 -5.32
CA THR A 141 -9.26 34.87 -5.18
C THR A 141 -8.65 35.38 -3.86
N LEU A 142 -8.42 34.49 -2.89
CA LEU A 142 -7.75 34.79 -1.62
C LEU A 142 -6.26 34.45 -1.64
N THR A 143 -5.72 33.96 -2.77
CA THR A 143 -4.30 33.60 -2.87
C THR A 143 -3.40 34.83 -2.76
N LEU A 144 -2.18 34.61 -2.28
CA LEU A 144 -1.14 35.61 -2.26
C LEU A 144 -0.70 35.87 -3.71
N LYS A 145 -0.85 37.11 -4.17
CA LYS A 145 -0.56 37.46 -5.57
C LYS A 145 0.91 37.17 -5.88
N ASN A 146 1.14 36.41 -6.96
CA ASN A 146 2.45 36.12 -7.54
C ASN A 146 3.39 35.25 -6.69
N GLU A 147 2.89 34.47 -5.74
CA GLU A 147 3.72 33.61 -4.90
C GLU A 147 3.24 32.16 -4.94
N ALA A 148 4.20 31.23 -4.94
CA ALA A 148 3.91 29.81 -4.78
C ALA A 148 3.36 29.57 -3.36
N ALA A 149 2.08 29.24 -3.29
CA ALA A 149 1.37 28.96 -2.05
C ALA A 149 0.67 27.60 -2.12
N ILE A 150 0.48 26.99 -0.96
CA ILE A 150 -0.24 25.72 -0.77
C ILE A 150 -1.41 26.00 0.19
N CYS A 151 -2.55 25.41 -0.10
CA CYS A 151 -3.73 25.47 0.75
C CYS A 151 -3.57 24.56 1.97
N SER A 152 -4.02 25.03 3.13
CA SER A 152 -4.06 24.29 4.38
C SER A 152 -5.36 24.58 5.13
N ALA A 153 -5.56 23.92 6.28
CA ALA A 153 -6.64 24.26 7.22
C ALA A 153 -6.63 25.74 7.63
N GLU A 154 -5.46 26.39 7.60
CA GLU A 154 -5.28 27.79 7.97
C GLU A 154 -5.42 28.75 6.78
N GLY A 155 -5.52 28.24 5.55
CA GLY A 155 -5.58 29.03 4.32
C GLY A 155 -4.33 28.86 3.48
N TRP A 156 -4.15 29.80 2.55
CA TRP A 156 -2.94 29.90 1.74
C TRP A 156 -1.72 30.13 2.63
N LYS A 157 -0.75 29.22 2.57
CA LYS A 157 0.58 29.40 3.15
C LYS A 157 1.61 29.46 2.04
N ARG A 158 2.59 30.36 2.15
CA ARG A 158 3.71 30.35 1.21
C ARG A 158 4.53 29.10 1.43
N HIS A 159 5.13 28.58 0.36
CA HIS A 159 6.01 27.42 0.47
C HIS A 159 7.12 27.63 1.53
N GLN A 160 7.61 28.85 1.69
CA GLN A 160 8.61 29.22 2.68
C GLN A 160 8.08 29.24 4.12
N ASP A 161 6.82 29.61 4.34
CA ASP A 161 6.22 29.64 5.68
C ASP A 161 5.95 28.22 6.19
N ILE A 162 5.72 27.28 5.28
CA ILE A 162 5.61 25.84 5.58
C ILE A 162 6.98 25.35 6.09
N GLN A 163 8.06 25.69 5.38
CA GLN A 163 9.42 25.30 5.81
C GLN A 163 9.92 26.05 7.07
N ALA A 164 9.44 27.27 7.32
CA ALA A 164 9.84 28.06 8.49
C ALA A 164 9.07 27.70 9.78
N GLN A 165 7.88 27.10 9.66
CA GLN A 165 7.21 26.44 10.80
C GLN A 165 7.76 25.04 11.08
N ASP A 166 8.55 24.48 10.16
CA ASP A 166 9.32 23.23 10.32
C ASP A 166 10.74 23.48 10.88
N ASN A 167 10.84 24.18 12.01
CA ASN A 167 12.02 24.09 12.89
C ASN A 167 11.65 23.17 14.08
N PRO A 168 12.44 22.12 14.37
CA PRO A 168 11.97 20.76 14.61
C PRO A 168 11.33 20.64 15.99
N LYS A 169 10.01 20.55 16.04
CA LYS A 169 9.32 20.12 17.25
C LYS A 169 8.11 19.29 16.85
N THR A 170 8.39 18.00 16.67
CA THR A 170 7.48 16.92 16.26
C THR A 170 7.43 16.70 14.75
N GLU A 171 8.54 16.23 14.16
CA GLU A 171 8.38 15.13 13.20
C GLU A 171 7.47 14.12 13.93
N ALA A 172 6.26 13.91 13.43
CA ALA A 172 5.40 12.87 13.97
C ALA A 172 6.23 11.59 13.88
N LYS A 173 6.70 11.10 15.02
CA LYS A 173 7.57 9.93 15.11
C LYS A 173 6.93 8.86 14.22
N PRO A 174 7.67 8.27 13.26
CA PRO A 174 7.14 7.22 12.42
C PRO A 174 6.40 6.22 13.30
N SER A 175 5.16 5.94 12.91
CA SER A 175 4.34 5.01 13.67
C SER A 175 5.03 3.65 13.66
N GLN A 176 5.06 3.03 14.83
CA GLN A 176 5.66 1.72 14.99
C GLN A 176 4.57 0.66 14.93
N VAL A 177 4.90 -0.47 14.32
CA VAL A 177 4.04 -1.67 14.33
C VAL A 177 4.50 -2.65 15.40
N SER A 178 3.61 -3.56 15.78
CA SER A 178 3.94 -4.67 16.69
C SER A 178 4.85 -5.67 15.97
N GLU A 179 5.71 -6.40 16.71
CA GLU A 179 6.48 -7.52 16.17
C GLU A 179 5.59 -8.59 15.52
N ASN A 180 4.36 -8.75 16.03
CA ASN A 180 3.39 -9.66 15.44
C ASN A 180 3.03 -9.30 14.00
N GLU A 181 3.23 -8.05 13.57
CA GLU A 181 2.98 -7.64 12.19
C GLU A 181 4.07 -8.10 11.20
N LEU A 182 5.21 -8.58 11.70
CA LEU A 182 6.32 -9.10 10.89
C LEU A 182 6.11 -10.56 10.48
N VAL A 183 4.91 -10.86 9.97
CA VAL A 183 4.46 -12.20 9.58
C VAL A 183 3.77 -12.10 8.24
N LEU A 184 4.18 -12.93 7.26
CA LEU A 184 3.55 -13.03 5.94
C LEU A 184 3.26 -14.50 5.63
N ALA A 185 2.09 -14.79 5.06
CA ALA A 185 1.63 -16.17 4.85
C ALA A 185 1.65 -17.03 6.13
N GLY A 186 1.60 -16.38 7.29
CA GLY A 186 1.75 -17.02 8.60
C GLY A 186 3.14 -17.64 8.84
N ILE A 187 4.18 -17.18 8.15
CA ILE A 187 5.59 -17.43 8.41
C ILE A 187 6.16 -16.19 9.12
N ALA A 188 6.91 -16.43 10.19
CA ALA A 188 7.56 -15.37 10.98
C ALA A 188 9.08 -15.37 10.75
N LEU A 189 9.73 -14.25 11.09
CA LEU A 189 11.18 -14.19 11.17
C LEU A 189 11.73 -15.25 12.14
N GLY A 190 12.86 -15.86 11.78
CA GLY A 190 13.51 -16.91 12.56
C GLY A 190 12.86 -18.28 12.47
N ASP A 191 11.68 -18.42 11.83
CA ASP A 191 11.08 -19.73 11.58
C ASP A 191 12.06 -20.62 10.79
N PRO A 192 12.21 -21.90 11.17
CA PRO A 192 13.07 -22.81 10.44
C PRO A 192 12.45 -23.12 9.07
N GLU A 193 13.28 -23.34 8.05
CA GLU A 193 12.83 -23.73 6.72
C GLU A 193 11.90 -24.95 6.75
N SER A 194 12.14 -25.92 7.63
CA SER A 194 11.27 -27.09 7.78
C SER A 194 9.81 -26.73 8.11
N LYS A 195 9.58 -25.67 8.89
CA LYS A 195 8.24 -25.14 9.18
C LYS A 195 7.64 -24.45 7.95
N VAL A 196 8.46 -23.73 7.18
CA VAL A 196 8.07 -23.13 5.90
C VAL A 196 7.59 -24.22 4.94
N LEU A 197 8.41 -25.25 4.72
CA LEU A 197 8.09 -26.37 3.83
C LEU A 197 6.85 -27.15 4.28
N SER A 198 6.68 -27.33 5.59
CA SER A 198 5.47 -27.97 6.14
C SER A 198 4.20 -27.16 5.90
N LYS A 199 4.31 -25.83 5.80
CA LYS A 199 3.16 -24.93 5.70
C LYS A 199 2.83 -24.54 4.26
N LEU A 200 3.86 -24.25 3.46
CA LEU A 200 3.73 -23.74 2.09
C LEU A 200 4.03 -24.81 1.03
N GLY A 201 4.58 -25.96 1.43
CA GLY A 201 5.08 -26.94 0.48
C GLY A 201 6.47 -26.59 -0.06
N SER A 202 6.86 -27.26 -1.13
CA SER A 202 8.13 -26.99 -1.82
C SER A 202 8.06 -25.69 -2.62
N PRO A 203 9.13 -24.86 -2.63
CA PRO A 203 9.19 -23.68 -3.47
C PRO A 203 9.30 -24.07 -4.96
N ASP A 204 8.85 -23.17 -5.83
CA ASP A 204 8.99 -23.32 -7.30
C ASP A 204 10.46 -23.24 -7.73
N ARG A 205 11.22 -22.39 -7.02
CA ARG A 205 12.65 -22.19 -7.26
C ARG A 205 13.38 -21.91 -5.96
N VAL A 206 14.60 -22.44 -5.87
CA VAL A 206 15.58 -22.06 -4.85
C VAL A 206 16.72 -21.35 -5.57
N VAL A 207 17.03 -20.11 -5.18
CA VAL A 207 18.13 -19.32 -5.72
C VAL A 207 19.21 -19.25 -4.65
N ASP A 208 20.38 -19.81 -4.95
CA ASP A 208 21.57 -19.72 -4.08
C ASP A 208 22.01 -18.25 -3.99
N GLY A 209 22.05 -17.74 -2.76
CA GLY A 209 22.35 -16.34 -2.49
C GLY A 209 23.84 -16.00 -2.44
N ASN A 210 24.73 -16.99 -2.39
CA ASN A 210 26.15 -16.87 -2.03
C ASN A 210 26.83 -15.55 -2.49
N PRO A 211 27.30 -14.69 -1.56
CA PRO A 211 27.43 -14.88 -0.11
C PRO A 211 26.22 -14.41 0.74
N SER A 212 25.08 -14.19 0.10
CA SER A 212 23.84 -13.73 0.73
C SER A 212 22.92 -14.90 1.09
N ASP A 213 21.82 -14.60 1.78
CA ASP A 213 20.76 -15.57 2.10
C ASP A 213 20.18 -16.24 0.84
N ASP A 214 19.91 -17.54 0.94
CA ASP A 214 19.19 -18.30 -0.10
C ASP A 214 17.77 -17.77 -0.25
N GLN A 215 17.27 -17.71 -1.49
CA GLN A 215 15.89 -17.30 -1.77
C GLN A 215 15.03 -18.52 -2.07
N LEU A 216 13.96 -18.68 -1.31
CA LEU A 216 12.88 -19.62 -1.60
C LEU A 216 11.76 -18.85 -2.30
N GLU A 217 11.55 -19.16 -3.57
CA GLU A 217 10.53 -18.52 -4.39
C GLU A 217 9.28 -19.40 -4.49
N TYR A 218 8.17 -18.85 -4.01
CA TYR A 218 6.83 -19.38 -4.15
C TYR A 218 6.03 -18.46 -5.09
N PRO A 219 4.85 -18.88 -5.57
CA PRO A 219 3.94 -17.98 -6.27
C PRO A 219 3.65 -16.74 -5.41
N ASP A 220 4.06 -15.57 -5.90
CA ASP A 220 3.86 -14.26 -5.28
C ASP A 220 4.42 -14.06 -3.85
N LEU A 221 5.32 -14.95 -3.41
CA LEU A 221 6.00 -14.86 -2.12
C LEU A 221 7.48 -15.24 -2.27
N THR A 222 8.36 -14.39 -1.77
CA THR A 222 9.79 -14.66 -1.67
C THR A 222 10.20 -14.66 -0.21
N LEU A 223 10.92 -15.69 0.21
CA LEU A 223 11.51 -15.81 1.54
C LEU A 223 13.03 -15.88 1.40
N TRP A 224 13.75 -15.16 2.25
CA TRP A 224 15.21 -15.28 2.37
C TRP A 224 15.52 -16.12 3.59
N VAL A 225 16.47 -17.04 3.45
CA VAL A 225 16.83 -18.02 4.46
C VAL A 225 18.33 -18.01 4.66
N SER A 226 18.76 -17.87 5.92
CA SER A 226 20.17 -17.87 6.30
C SER A 226 20.85 -19.22 6.12
N GLU A 227 22.17 -19.25 6.28
CA GLU A 227 22.96 -20.49 6.32
C GLU A 227 22.46 -21.48 7.39
N GLU A 228 21.93 -20.98 8.51
CA GLU A 228 21.31 -21.80 9.57
C GLU A 228 19.89 -22.30 9.23
N ARG A 229 19.45 -22.08 8.00
CA ARG A 229 18.12 -22.46 7.49
C ARG A 229 16.97 -21.81 8.25
N ARG A 230 17.10 -20.52 8.56
CA ARG A 230 16.07 -19.70 9.23
C ARG A 230 15.65 -18.52 8.37
N VAL A 231 14.36 -18.18 8.39
CA VAL A 231 13.81 -17.04 7.65
C VAL A 231 14.38 -15.71 8.18
N THR A 232 14.99 -14.92 7.31
CA THR A 232 15.61 -13.62 7.63
C THR A 232 14.86 -12.43 7.04
N ASN A 233 14.25 -12.61 5.86
CA ASN A 233 13.46 -11.58 5.18
C ASN A 233 12.29 -12.24 4.43
N MET A 234 11.26 -11.46 4.14
CA MET A 234 10.07 -11.94 3.42
C MET A 234 9.50 -10.85 2.52
N ARG A 235 8.90 -11.21 1.38
CA ARG A 235 8.20 -10.26 0.50
C ARG A 235 7.03 -10.95 -0.20
N SER A 236 5.85 -10.35 -0.07
CA SER A 236 4.62 -10.72 -0.76
C SER A 236 4.25 -9.71 -1.84
N THR A 237 3.79 -10.21 -2.99
CA THR A 237 3.16 -9.45 -4.07
C THR A 237 1.68 -9.83 -4.30
N SER A 238 1.11 -10.67 -3.44
CA SER A 238 -0.27 -11.19 -3.55
C SER A 238 -1.12 -10.88 -2.34
N ASP A 239 -2.43 -10.69 -2.58
CA ASP A 239 -3.46 -10.49 -1.56
C ASP A 239 -3.72 -11.73 -0.69
N GLN A 240 -3.11 -12.87 -1.01
CA GLN A 240 -3.18 -14.10 -0.21
C GLN A 240 -2.18 -14.13 0.95
N HIS A 241 -1.20 -13.21 0.96
CA HIS A 241 -0.10 -13.21 1.92
C HIS A 241 0.01 -11.83 2.60
N CYS A 242 -0.99 -11.53 3.41
CA CYS A 242 -1.11 -10.28 4.15
C CYS A 242 -0.39 -10.34 5.51
N THR A 243 -0.21 -9.17 6.11
CA THR A 243 0.10 -9.05 7.53
C THR A 243 -1.09 -9.48 8.41
N PRO A 244 -0.90 -9.76 9.71
CA PRO A 244 -2.00 -10.08 10.62
C PRO A 244 -3.07 -9.00 10.77
N ALA A 245 -2.72 -7.71 10.65
CA ALA A 245 -3.71 -6.63 10.58
C ALA A 245 -4.46 -6.55 9.23
N GLY A 246 -4.11 -7.41 8.26
CA GLY A 246 -4.77 -7.51 6.97
C GLY A 246 -4.24 -6.54 5.91
N VAL A 247 -3.02 -6.01 6.06
CA VAL A 247 -2.40 -5.20 5.01
C VAL A 247 -1.82 -6.11 3.93
N CYS A 248 -2.26 -5.89 2.70
CA CYS A 248 -1.98 -6.76 1.56
C CYS A 248 -1.58 -5.93 0.31
N PRO A 249 -0.82 -6.51 -0.62
CA PRO A 249 -0.76 -6.06 -2.01
C PRO A 249 -2.16 -5.86 -2.61
N GLY A 250 -2.32 -4.82 -3.43
CA GLY A 250 -3.58 -4.34 -3.99
C GLY A 250 -4.36 -3.35 -3.10
N MET A 251 -3.98 -3.17 -1.83
CA MET A 251 -4.65 -2.24 -0.92
C MET A 251 -4.31 -0.77 -1.24
N GLN A 252 -5.26 0.15 -1.06
CA GLN A 252 -4.97 1.59 -1.11
C GLN A 252 -4.09 2.02 0.07
N PHE A 253 -3.06 2.82 -0.19
CA PHE A 253 -2.12 3.23 0.85
C PHE A 253 -2.74 4.15 1.91
N SER A 254 -3.80 4.90 1.57
CA SER A 254 -4.60 5.62 2.58
C SER A 254 -5.14 4.67 3.66
N ARG A 255 -5.63 3.49 3.27
CA ARG A 255 -6.13 2.48 4.21
C ARG A 255 -5.01 1.90 5.08
N VAL A 256 -3.82 1.70 4.52
CA VAL A 256 -2.65 1.28 5.29
C VAL A 256 -2.30 2.32 6.37
N ARG A 257 -2.34 3.61 6.02
CA ARG A 257 -2.09 4.69 6.98
C ARG A 257 -3.15 4.80 8.07
N GLU A 258 -4.40 4.43 7.80
CA GLU A 258 -5.42 4.31 8.84
C GLU A 258 -5.12 3.17 9.83
N ILE A 259 -4.49 2.09 9.37
CA ILE A 259 -4.16 0.91 10.19
C ILE A 259 -2.88 1.15 11.00
N TYR A 260 -1.80 1.57 10.34
CA TYR A 260 -0.47 1.67 10.94
C TYR A 260 -0.01 3.09 11.25
N GLY A 261 -0.73 4.12 10.81
CA GLY A 261 -0.29 5.51 10.94
C GLY A 261 0.71 5.93 9.86
N SER A 262 1.53 6.93 10.20
CA SER A 262 2.47 7.53 9.25
C SER A 262 3.75 6.70 9.14
N PRO A 263 4.19 6.30 7.93
CA PRO A 263 5.44 5.57 7.75
C PRO A 263 6.65 6.49 7.90
N LEU A 264 7.83 5.88 8.01
CA LEU A 264 9.07 6.50 7.53
C LEU A 264 9.15 6.32 6.00
N VAL A 265 9.36 7.39 5.25
CA VAL A 265 9.59 7.29 3.81
C VAL A 265 11.09 7.14 3.56
N ALA A 266 11.49 6.03 2.95
CA ALA A 266 12.88 5.71 2.68
C ALA A 266 13.14 5.55 1.18
N ASP A 267 14.05 6.37 0.64
CA ASP A 267 14.57 6.22 -0.72
C ASP A 267 15.79 5.28 -0.69
N ARG A 268 15.70 4.16 -1.41
CA ARG A 268 16.75 3.13 -1.53
C ARG A 268 17.12 2.96 -3.00
N GLU A 269 18.21 2.22 -3.27
CA GLU A 269 18.69 1.96 -4.64
C GLU A 269 17.62 1.30 -5.53
N ASN A 270 16.80 0.43 -4.96
CA ASN A 270 15.75 -0.32 -5.66
C ASN A 270 14.36 0.31 -5.59
N GLY A 271 14.23 1.54 -5.07
CA GLY A 271 12.97 2.29 -5.08
C GLY A 271 12.69 3.03 -3.78
N ARG A 272 11.49 3.62 -3.72
CA ARG A 272 10.95 4.31 -2.55
C ARG A 272 10.05 3.37 -1.76
N PHE A 273 10.24 3.33 -0.44
CA PHE A 273 9.51 2.45 0.46
C PHE A 273 8.91 3.21 1.64
N MET A 274 7.80 2.67 2.11
CA MET A 274 7.07 3.12 3.29
C MET A 274 7.39 2.13 4.40
N GLU A 275 8.26 2.52 5.32
CA GLU A 275 8.83 1.67 6.35
C GLU A 275 8.17 1.92 7.71
N TYR A 276 7.70 0.85 8.35
CA TYR A 276 7.14 0.87 9.69
C TYR A 276 8.05 0.09 10.62
N GLY A 277 8.79 0.82 11.45
CA GLY A 277 9.71 0.22 12.40
C GLY A 277 8.99 -0.55 13.50
N VAL A 278 9.68 -1.51 14.08
CA VAL A 278 9.23 -2.22 15.28
C VAL A 278 10.09 -1.78 16.47
N SER A 279 9.49 -1.69 17.65
CA SER A 279 10.24 -1.28 18.84
C SER A 279 11.33 -2.31 19.15
N GLN A 280 12.57 -1.85 19.35
CA GLN A 280 13.70 -2.67 19.80
C GLN A 280 14.19 -3.75 18.82
N SER A 281 13.74 -3.71 17.56
CA SER A 281 14.18 -4.63 16.51
C SER A 281 15.00 -3.90 15.44
N SER A 282 15.95 -4.60 14.82
CA SER A 282 16.60 -4.16 13.58
C SER A 282 15.75 -4.48 12.35
N CYS A 283 14.52 -4.95 12.53
CA CYS A 283 13.59 -5.29 11.47
C CYS A 283 12.40 -4.31 11.38
N TRP A 284 11.82 -4.21 10.19
CA TRP A 284 10.68 -3.35 9.90
C TRP A 284 9.76 -3.97 8.85
N LEU A 285 8.52 -3.50 8.82
CA LEU A 285 7.60 -3.75 7.72
C LEU A 285 7.90 -2.74 6.61
N GLN A 286 8.07 -3.21 5.38
CA GLN A 286 8.41 -2.42 4.21
C GLN A 286 7.29 -2.51 3.17
N ILE A 287 6.76 -1.37 2.75
CA ILE A 287 5.65 -1.30 1.78
C ILE A 287 6.13 -0.55 0.53
N ALA A 288 6.02 -1.20 -0.63
CA ALA A 288 6.25 -0.55 -1.92
C ALA A 288 4.91 -0.17 -2.54
N LEU A 289 4.86 0.99 -3.20
CA LEU A 289 3.64 1.51 -3.83
C LEU A 289 3.78 1.59 -5.36
N ASP A 290 2.64 1.54 -6.04
CA ASP A 290 2.43 1.88 -7.44
C ASP A 290 1.17 2.74 -7.53
N ASP A 291 1.30 4.03 -7.88
CA ASP A 291 0.20 5.00 -7.88
C ASP A 291 -0.73 4.96 -6.65
N GLN A 292 -0.15 4.96 -5.45
CA GLN A 292 -0.83 4.84 -4.14
C GLN A 292 -1.45 3.48 -3.82
N ILE A 293 -1.34 2.49 -4.70
CA ILE A 293 -1.72 1.11 -4.44
C ILE A 293 -0.51 0.35 -3.89
N VAL A 294 -0.71 -0.47 -2.86
CA VAL A 294 0.34 -1.34 -2.32
C VAL A 294 0.72 -2.36 -3.38
N LYS A 295 1.95 -2.26 -3.88
CA LYS A 295 2.52 -3.19 -4.85
C LYS A 295 3.09 -4.44 -4.17
N SER A 296 3.75 -4.24 -3.04
CA SER A 296 4.31 -5.34 -2.25
C SER A 296 4.37 -4.99 -0.78
N VAL A 297 4.25 -6.02 0.05
CA VAL A 297 4.48 -5.96 1.50
C VAL A 297 5.66 -6.86 1.82
N GLY A 298 6.65 -6.34 2.53
CA GLY A 298 7.85 -7.08 2.92
C GLY A 298 8.18 -6.91 4.39
N VAL A 299 8.94 -7.86 4.90
CA VAL A 299 9.60 -7.79 6.20
C VAL A 299 11.09 -7.79 5.91
N ALA A 300 11.77 -6.73 6.32
CA ALA A 300 13.18 -6.53 6.09
C ALA A 300 13.92 -6.37 7.43
N CYS A 301 15.12 -6.93 7.52
CA CYS A 301 16.00 -6.81 8.68
C CYS A 301 17.36 -6.25 8.29
N GLN A 302 17.89 -5.36 9.11
CA GLN A 302 19.29 -4.97 9.03
C GLN A 302 20.14 -5.98 9.84
N PRO A 303 21.20 -6.56 9.24
CA PRO A 303 22.13 -7.44 9.92
C PRO A 303 22.93 -6.72 11.03
#